data_AF-A0A960EI30-F1
#
_entry.id   AF-A0A960EI30-F1
#
_cell.length_a   1.000
_cell.length_b   1.000
_cell.length_c   1.000
_cell.angle_alpha   90.00
_cell.angle_beta   90.00
_cell.angle_gamma   90.00
#
_symmetry.space_group_name_H-M   'P 1'
#
loop_
_entity.id
_entity.type
_entity.pdbx_description
1 polymer ?
#
loop_
_entity_poly.entity_id
_entity_poly.type
_entity_poly.pdbx_seq_one_letter_code
_entity_poly.pdbx_strand_id
1 'polypeptide(L)'
;YMESTMWAFKQLWDKGLVYEGYRVVPYSWAAQTPLSHFETRLDNSYRSRQDPALTVTFKLHPKHGESIAPKLLAWTTTPWTLPSNLALAVHPEADYALLEKGGEHWIIADSSRAHYAKELEGWSKVGLLKGSELIGRSYEPLFPFFATSEKAFVVLGGAFIELGEGTGVVHIAPAFGEDDMAVAQ
;
A
#
# COMPACT_ATOMS: atom_id res chain seq x y z
N TYR A 1 -1.20 -45.53 0.42
CA TYR A 1 -1.42 -44.13 0.00
C TYR A 1 -0.89 -43.15 1.04
N MET A 2 -1.51 -43.02 2.23
CA MET A 2 -1.04 -42.08 3.27
C MET A 2 0.41 -42.30 3.71
N GLU A 3 0.83 -43.55 3.88
CA GLU A 3 2.23 -43.89 4.22
C GLU A 3 3.22 -43.42 3.13
N SER A 4 2.86 -43.58 1.86
CA SER A 4 3.67 -43.11 0.72
C SER A 4 3.75 -41.58 0.69
N THR A 5 2.67 -40.88 0.99
CA THR A 5 2.65 -39.41 1.12
C THR A 5 3.54 -38.94 2.27
N MET A 6 3.45 -39.60 3.43
CA MET A 6 4.27 -39.27 4.59
C MET A 6 5.76 -39.54 4.32
N TRP A 7 6.08 -40.64 3.63
CA TRP A 7 7.43 -40.92 3.17
C TRP A 7 7.96 -39.83 2.24
N ALA A 8 7.17 -39.40 1.25
CA ALA A 8 7.56 -38.32 0.33
C ALA A 8 7.79 -37.00 1.07
N PHE A 9 6.92 -36.65 2.01
CA PHE A 9 7.08 -35.46 2.85
C PHE A 9 8.34 -35.54 3.71
N LYS A 10 8.62 -36.69 4.33
CA LYS A 10 9.85 -36.93 5.08
C LYS A 10 11.09 -36.75 4.20
N GLN A 11 11.06 -37.24 2.95
CA GLN A 11 12.19 -37.03 2.03
C GLN A 11 12.43 -35.56 1.70
N LEU A 12 11.38 -34.74 1.61
CA LEU A 12 11.52 -33.29 1.42
C LEU A 12 12.07 -32.62 2.69
N TRP A 13 11.60 -33.04 3.86
CA TRP A 13 12.11 -32.58 5.15
C TRP A 13 13.59 -32.90 5.34
N ASP A 14 13.99 -34.17 5.12
CA ASP A 14 15.37 -34.63 5.25
C ASP A 14 16.32 -33.87 4.30
N LYS A 15 15.81 -33.38 3.17
CA LYS A 15 16.54 -32.54 2.20
C LYS A 15 16.56 -31.05 2.53
N GLY A 16 15.90 -30.62 3.60
CA GLY A 16 15.80 -29.21 4.00
C GLY A 16 14.91 -28.36 3.08
N LEU A 17 13.99 -28.97 2.33
CA LEU A 17 13.09 -28.27 1.40
C LEU A 17 11.76 -27.84 2.04
N VAL A 18 11.53 -28.22 3.30
CA VAL A 18 10.35 -27.86 4.09
C VAL A 18 10.75 -26.88 5.17
N TYR A 19 10.00 -25.80 5.29
CA TYR A 19 10.23 -24.78 6.31
C TYR A 19 8.90 -24.21 6.80
N GLU A 20 8.93 -23.63 7.99
CA GLU A 20 7.84 -22.85 8.56
C GLU A 20 8.20 -21.36 8.46
N GLY A 21 7.23 -20.52 8.12
CA GLY A 21 7.44 -19.09 8.03
C GLY A 21 6.14 -18.30 8.11
N TYR A 22 6.23 -17.09 8.64
CA TYR A 22 5.13 -16.12 8.66
C TYR A 22 5.11 -15.38 7.34
N ARG A 23 4.03 -15.55 6.57
CA ARG A 23 3.82 -14.91 5.26
C ARG A 23 2.38 -14.47 5.10
N VAL A 24 2.17 -13.41 4.31
CA VAL A 24 0.85 -13.06 3.78
C VAL A 24 0.54 -14.06 2.66
N VAL A 25 -0.58 -14.77 2.79
CA VAL A 25 -1.03 -15.77 1.82
C VAL A 25 -2.52 -15.61 1.55
N PRO A 26 -3.03 -16.04 0.38
CA PRO A 26 -4.46 -16.07 0.13
C PRO A 26 -5.16 -16.90 1.22
N TYR A 27 -6.18 -16.31 1.86
CA TYR A 27 -6.88 -16.94 2.97
C TYR A 27 -8.38 -17.03 2.67
N SER A 28 -8.95 -18.23 2.81
CA SER A 28 -10.40 -18.42 2.70
C SER A 28 -11.04 -18.33 4.07
N TRP A 29 -11.80 -17.26 4.32
CA TRP A 29 -12.56 -17.12 5.57
C TRP A 29 -13.65 -18.18 5.74
N ALA A 30 -14.21 -18.70 4.63
CA ALA A 30 -15.25 -19.72 4.66
C ALA A 30 -14.70 -21.11 5.04
N ALA A 31 -13.49 -21.44 4.57
CA ALA A 31 -12.81 -22.70 4.89
C ALA A 31 -11.84 -22.58 6.08
N GLN A 32 -11.61 -21.36 6.57
CA GLN A 32 -10.71 -21.04 7.69
C GLN A 32 -9.29 -21.59 7.52
N THR A 33 -8.77 -21.55 6.29
CA THR A 33 -7.46 -22.09 5.94
C THR A 33 -6.77 -21.22 4.88
N PRO A 34 -5.42 -21.14 4.91
CA PRO A 34 -4.66 -20.63 3.77
C PRO A 34 -4.86 -21.51 2.54
N LEU A 35 -4.75 -20.89 1.38
CA LEU A 35 -4.79 -21.53 0.06
C LEU A 35 -3.43 -21.44 -0.61
N SER A 36 -3.13 -22.43 -1.43
CA SER A 36 -1.95 -22.44 -2.30
C SER A 36 -2.14 -21.53 -3.52
N HIS A 37 -1.03 -21.06 -4.10
CA HIS A 37 -1.07 -20.27 -5.34
C HIS A 37 -1.65 -21.03 -6.55
N PHE A 38 -1.72 -22.37 -6.50
CA PHE A 38 -2.34 -23.16 -7.56
C PHE A 38 -3.87 -23.13 -7.44
N GLU A 39 -4.42 -23.18 -6.22
CA GLU A 39 -5.88 -23.12 -5.98
C GLU A 39 -6.46 -21.77 -6.40
N THR A 40 -5.71 -20.68 -6.22
CA THR A 40 -6.13 -19.34 -6.66
C THR A 40 -6.12 -19.15 -8.17
N ARG A 41 -5.56 -20.09 -8.93
CA ARG A 41 -5.45 -20.02 -10.40
C ARG A 41 -6.27 -21.08 -11.12
N LEU A 42 -7.06 -21.87 -10.40
CA LEU A 42 -8.01 -22.82 -11.01
C LEU A 42 -9.08 -22.08 -11.80
N ASP A 43 -9.55 -22.68 -12.89
CA ASP A 43 -10.61 -22.12 -13.73
C ASP A 43 -11.86 -21.78 -12.89
N ASN A 44 -12.35 -20.54 -13.00
CA ASN A 44 -13.45 -19.92 -12.22
C ASN A 44 -13.14 -19.41 -10.79
N SER A 45 -11.87 -19.33 -10.40
CA SER A 45 -11.43 -18.69 -9.15
C SER A 45 -11.64 -17.17 -9.15
N TYR A 46 -11.28 -16.51 -10.24
CA TYR A 46 -11.52 -15.07 -10.43
C TYR A 46 -12.95 -14.78 -10.84
N ARG A 47 -13.57 -13.80 -10.19
CA ARG A 47 -14.94 -13.37 -10.44
C ARG A 47 -14.99 -11.85 -10.42
N SER A 48 -15.74 -11.26 -11.34
CA SER A 48 -15.99 -9.83 -11.32
C SER A 48 -16.75 -9.46 -10.04
N ARG A 49 -16.19 -8.51 -9.29
CA ARG A 49 -16.79 -7.91 -8.10
C ARG A 49 -16.82 -6.41 -8.28
N GLN A 50 -17.79 -5.78 -7.63
CA GLN A 50 -17.85 -4.33 -7.53
C GLN A 50 -17.27 -3.95 -6.17
N ASP A 51 -16.08 -3.35 -6.20
CA ASP A 51 -15.40 -2.84 -5.03
C ASP A 51 -15.48 -1.31 -4.98
N PRO A 52 -15.52 -0.71 -3.78
CA PRO A 52 -15.43 0.73 -3.64
C PRO A 52 -14.05 1.22 -4.11
N ALA A 53 -13.99 2.38 -4.74
CA ALA A 53 -12.74 3.07 -5.05
C ALA A 53 -12.69 4.35 -4.22
N LEU A 54 -11.80 4.39 -3.22
CA LEU A 54 -11.67 5.54 -2.32
C LEU A 54 -10.33 6.23 -2.53
N THR A 55 -10.35 7.55 -2.51
CA THR A 55 -9.15 8.38 -2.41
C THR A 55 -9.15 9.04 -1.03
N VAL A 56 -8.09 8.80 -0.26
CA VAL A 56 -7.99 9.22 1.14
C VAL A 56 -6.80 10.17 1.30
N THR A 57 -6.99 11.23 2.07
CA THR A 57 -5.97 12.24 2.35
C THR A 57 -5.22 11.92 3.63
N PHE A 58 -3.89 11.90 3.58
CA PHE A 58 -3.01 11.76 4.74
C PHE A 58 -2.24 13.06 4.97
N LYS A 59 -2.41 13.69 6.12
CA LYS A 59 -1.76 14.98 6.40
C LYS A 59 -0.32 14.75 6.83
N LEU A 60 0.63 15.21 6.02
CA LEU A 60 2.06 15.12 6.35
C LEU A 60 2.39 16.12 7.46
N HIS A 61 3.34 15.77 8.32
CA HIS A 61 3.88 16.74 9.25
C HIS A 61 4.71 17.79 8.50
N PRO A 62 4.58 19.08 8.89
CA PRO A 62 5.28 20.17 8.21
C PRO A 62 6.79 19.99 8.35
N LYS A 63 7.52 20.19 7.25
CA LYS A 63 8.98 20.24 7.29
C LYS A 63 9.43 21.59 7.85
N HIS A 64 10.63 21.65 8.42
CA HIS A 64 11.22 22.92 8.87
C HIS A 64 11.26 23.91 7.70
N GLY A 65 10.51 25.01 7.78
CA GLY A 65 10.36 26.02 6.74
C GLY A 65 9.08 25.95 5.90
N GLU A 66 8.24 24.91 6.04
CA GLU A 66 6.92 24.87 5.40
C GLU A 66 5.86 25.54 6.29
N SER A 67 5.14 26.52 5.74
CA SER A 67 4.06 27.21 6.46
C SER A 67 2.75 26.41 6.47
N ILE A 68 2.55 25.51 5.51
CA ILE A 68 1.31 24.73 5.33
C ILE A 68 1.69 23.25 5.18
N ALA A 69 1.13 22.41 6.04
CA ALA A 69 1.29 20.97 6.01
C ALA A 69 0.56 20.35 4.80
N PRO A 70 1.26 19.76 3.82
CA PRO A 70 0.61 19.17 2.66
C PRO A 70 -0.09 17.85 3.01
N LYS A 71 -1.14 17.52 2.25
CA LYS A 71 -1.87 16.25 2.34
C LYS A 71 -1.47 15.35 1.17
N LEU A 72 -1.07 14.13 1.45
CA LEU A 72 -0.75 13.11 0.46
C LEU A 72 -2.02 12.32 0.10
N LEU A 73 -2.33 12.19 -1.18
CA LEU A 73 -3.51 11.45 -1.63
C LEU A 73 -3.14 9.99 -1.91
N ALA A 74 -3.74 9.04 -1.21
CA ALA A 74 -3.61 7.61 -1.48
C ALA A 74 -4.92 7.02 -1.98
N TRP A 75 -4.85 6.11 -2.95
CA TRP A 75 -5.99 5.39 -3.48
C TRP A 75 -6.04 3.97 -2.92
N THR A 76 -7.24 3.47 -2.64
CA THR A 76 -7.45 2.09 -2.22
C THR A 76 -8.81 1.56 -2.68
N THR A 77 -8.84 0.28 -3.01
CA THR A 77 -10.08 -0.50 -3.26
C THR A 77 -10.53 -1.32 -2.06
N THR A 78 -9.72 -1.37 -0.99
CA THR A 78 -9.94 -2.18 0.20
C THR A 78 -9.99 -1.32 1.47
N PRO A 79 -11.06 -0.52 1.69
CA PRO A 79 -11.13 0.43 2.81
C PRO A 79 -10.99 -0.22 4.19
N TRP A 80 -11.36 -1.50 4.29
CA TRP A 80 -11.27 -2.29 5.52
C TRP A 80 -9.83 -2.53 5.99
N THR A 81 -8.82 -2.29 5.15
CA THR A 81 -7.39 -2.37 5.51
C THR A 81 -6.85 -1.06 6.10
N LEU A 82 -7.54 0.08 5.93
CA LEU A 82 -7.11 1.39 6.42
C LEU A 82 -6.89 1.46 7.94
N PRO A 83 -7.68 0.79 8.79
CA PRO A 83 -7.38 0.71 10.22
C PRO A 83 -6.00 0.12 10.53
N SER A 84 -5.47 -0.73 9.65
CA SER A 84 -4.17 -1.41 9.77
C SER A 84 -3.05 -0.71 8.99
N ASN A 85 -3.28 0.52 8.55
CA ASN A 85 -2.26 1.33 7.91
C ASN A 85 -1.11 1.61 8.88
N LEU A 86 0.13 1.37 8.43
CA LEU A 86 1.36 1.64 9.18
C LEU A 86 2.34 2.54 8.43
N ALA A 87 2.24 2.64 7.11
CA ALA A 87 3.07 3.51 6.30
C ALA A 87 2.34 3.96 5.03
N LEU A 88 2.95 4.90 4.30
CA LEU A 88 2.60 5.22 2.92
C LEU A 88 3.80 4.91 2.05
N ALA A 89 3.62 4.39 0.85
CA ALA A 89 4.71 4.17 -0.09
C ALA A 89 4.59 5.09 -1.31
N VAL A 90 5.73 5.61 -1.74
CA VAL A 90 5.89 6.43 -2.94
C VAL A 90 7.01 5.88 -3.81
N HIS A 91 6.90 6.04 -5.12
CA HIS A 91 7.95 5.61 -6.03
C HIS A 91 9.11 6.63 -5.96
N PRO A 92 10.35 6.24 -5.59
CA PRO A 92 11.45 7.19 -5.35
C PRO A 92 11.76 8.09 -6.55
N GLU A 93 11.72 7.52 -7.76
CA GLU A 93 12.04 8.22 -9.01
C GLU A 93 10.82 8.89 -9.67
N ALA A 94 9.63 8.82 -9.09
CA ALA A 94 8.44 9.43 -9.68
C ALA A 94 8.33 10.92 -9.31
N ASP A 95 7.71 11.70 -10.18
CA ASP A 95 7.45 13.12 -9.94
C ASP A 95 6.03 13.31 -9.37
N TYR A 96 5.95 14.03 -8.27
CA TYR A 96 4.72 14.32 -7.52
C TYR A 96 4.38 15.81 -7.65
N ALA A 97 3.18 16.12 -8.12
CA ALA A 97 2.69 17.48 -8.24
C ALA A 97 2.18 17.98 -6.89
N LEU A 98 2.63 19.18 -6.49
CA LEU A 98 2.06 19.94 -5.39
C LEU A 98 0.96 20.85 -5.94
N LEU A 99 -0.26 20.63 -5.47
CA LEU A 99 -1.46 21.35 -5.87
C LEU A 99 -1.94 22.25 -4.74
N GLU A 100 -2.38 23.46 -5.06
CA GLU A 100 -2.94 24.42 -4.11
C GLU A 100 -4.39 24.76 -4.44
N LYS A 101 -5.23 24.85 -3.41
CA LYS A 101 -6.58 25.41 -3.49
C LYS A 101 -6.98 26.01 -2.15
N GLY A 102 -7.21 27.32 -2.11
CA GLY A 102 -7.73 28.01 -0.93
C GLY A 102 -6.87 27.85 0.34
N GLY A 103 -5.54 27.78 0.19
CA GLY A 103 -4.61 27.58 1.31
C GLY A 103 -4.45 26.12 1.76
N GLU A 104 -5.04 25.16 1.05
CA GLU A 104 -4.71 23.74 1.21
C GLU A 104 -3.72 23.27 0.16
N HIS A 105 -2.80 22.38 0.56
CA HIS A 105 -1.84 21.74 -0.34
C HIS A 105 -2.09 20.23 -0.44
N TRP A 106 -2.25 19.73 -1.66
CA TRP A 106 -2.37 18.29 -1.96
C TRP A 106 -1.20 17.81 -2.80
N ILE A 107 -0.79 16.56 -2.58
CA ILE A 107 0.29 15.91 -3.32
C ILE A 107 -0.28 14.64 -3.98
N ILE A 108 -0.05 14.53 -5.29
CA ILE A 108 -0.45 13.41 -6.16
C ILE A 108 0.64 13.16 -7.20
N ALA A 109 0.81 11.93 -7.70
CA ALA A 109 1.69 11.68 -8.83
C ALA A 109 1.26 12.49 -10.06
N ASP A 110 2.20 13.16 -10.73
CA ASP A 110 1.89 14.05 -11.85
C ASP A 110 1.29 13.26 -13.04
N SER A 111 1.70 12.00 -13.21
CA SER A 111 1.16 11.07 -14.20
C SER A 111 -0.32 10.74 -13.97
N SER A 112 -0.75 10.65 -12.71
CA SER A 112 -2.12 10.27 -12.33
C SER A 112 -3.09 11.45 -12.36
N ARG A 113 -2.59 12.69 -12.40
CA ARG A 113 -3.42 13.91 -12.34
C ARG A 113 -4.50 13.98 -13.42
N ALA A 114 -4.21 13.47 -14.62
CA ALA A 114 -5.16 13.47 -15.72
C ALA A 114 -6.42 12.63 -15.42
N HIS A 115 -6.27 11.55 -14.64
CA HIS A 115 -7.38 10.69 -14.24
C HIS A 115 -8.31 11.37 -13.23
N TYR A 116 -7.75 12.27 -12.41
CA TYR A 116 -8.45 13.01 -11.36
C TYR A 116 -8.84 14.44 -11.77
N ALA A 117 -8.92 14.73 -13.08
CA ALA A 117 -9.13 16.08 -13.58
C ALA A 117 -10.45 16.73 -13.09
N LYS A 118 -11.49 15.92 -12.85
CA LYS A 118 -12.79 16.40 -12.35
C LYS A 118 -12.71 16.75 -10.86
N GLU A 119 -12.07 15.89 -10.08
CA GLU A 119 -11.89 16.02 -8.64
C GLU A 119 -10.90 17.16 -8.30
N LEU A 120 -9.94 17.39 -9.19
CA LEU A 120 -8.93 18.44 -9.09
C LEU A 120 -9.35 19.75 -9.78
N GLU A 121 -10.63 19.93 -10.09
CA GLU A 121 -11.12 21.19 -10.66
C GLU A 121 -10.92 22.36 -9.68
N GLY A 122 -10.28 23.42 -10.17
CA GLY A 122 -9.92 24.60 -9.37
C GLY A 122 -8.67 24.43 -8.49
N TRP A 123 -7.91 23.35 -8.64
CA TRP A 123 -6.57 23.22 -8.04
C TRP A 123 -5.50 23.73 -9.00
N SER A 124 -4.57 24.56 -8.52
CA SER A 124 -3.43 25.03 -9.30
C SER A 124 -2.17 24.25 -8.94
N LYS A 125 -1.41 23.79 -9.94
CA LYS A 125 -0.08 23.22 -9.71
C LYS A 125 0.89 24.34 -9.32
N VAL A 126 1.41 24.26 -8.11
CA VAL A 126 2.34 25.26 -7.54
C VAL A 126 3.76 24.75 -7.41
N GLY A 127 3.97 23.44 -7.54
CA GLY A 127 5.30 22.84 -7.50
C GLY A 127 5.35 21.40 -8.02
N LEU A 128 6.58 20.89 -8.09
CA LEU A 128 6.90 19.51 -8.41
C LEU A 128 7.94 19.01 -7.40
N LEU A 129 7.74 17.80 -6.89
CA LEU A 129 8.58 17.16 -5.89
C LEU A 129 9.00 15.79 -6.42
N LYS A 130 10.24 15.37 -6.12
CA LYS A 130 10.64 13.98 -6.38
C LYS A 130 10.11 13.08 -5.28
N GLY A 131 9.74 11.84 -5.60
CA GLY A 131 9.31 10.86 -4.60
C GLY A 131 10.34 10.66 -3.49
N SER A 132 11.62 10.69 -3.82
CA SER A 132 12.74 10.68 -2.88
C SER A 132 12.70 11.78 -1.82
N GLU A 133 12.08 12.93 -2.10
CA GLU A 133 11.94 14.04 -1.14
C GLU A 133 10.81 13.80 -0.13
N LEU A 134 9.88 12.90 -0.44
CA LEU A 134 8.76 12.54 0.43
C LEU A 134 9.14 11.40 1.39
N ILE A 135 10.12 10.56 1.02
CA ILE A 135 10.57 9.43 1.84
C ILE A 135 11.11 9.93 3.18
N GLY A 136 10.71 9.25 4.26
CA GLY A 136 11.07 9.58 5.63
C GLY A 136 10.21 10.67 6.27
N ARG A 137 9.29 11.32 5.53
CA ARG A 137 8.33 12.25 6.13
C ARG A 137 7.32 11.47 6.98
N SER A 138 7.02 11.99 8.17
CA SER A 138 5.96 11.46 9.02
C SER A 138 4.61 12.08 8.69
N TYR A 139 3.52 11.40 9.04
CA TYR A 139 2.16 11.87 8.79
C TYR A 139 1.21 11.56 9.95
N GLU A 140 0.10 12.29 9.99
CA GLU A 140 -0.98 12.09 10.95
C GLU A 140 -1.81 10.84 10.56
N PRO A 141 -1.89 9.81 11.41
CA PRO A 141 -2.61 8.58 11.09
C PRO A 141 -4.12 8.80 10.96
N LEU A 142 -4.77 8.05 10.08
CA LEU A 142 -6.24 8.05 9.98
C LEU A 142 -6.89 7.46 11.24
N PHE A 143 -6.28 6.41 11.78
CA PHE A 143 -6.71 5.74 13.00
C PHE A 143 -5.51 5.54 13.93
N PRO A 144 -5.56 5.98 15.19
CA PRO A 144 -4.42 5.94 16.10
C PRO A 144 -4.21 4.56 16.76
N PHE A 145 -4.69 3.47 16.17
CA PHE A 145 -4.61 2.12 16.77
C PHE A 145 -3.18 1.64 17.00
N PHE A 146 -2.24 2.11 16.16
CA PHE A 146 -0.82 1.78 16.23
C PHE A 146 0.04 2.99 16.59
N ALA A 147 -0.54 4.02 17.23
CA ALA A 147 0.16 5.26 17.58
C ALA A 147 1.41 5.05 18.46
N THR A 148 1.49 3.93 19.17
CA THR A 148 2.63 3.56 20.02
C THR A 148 3.69 2.73 19.29
N SER A 149 3.46 2.33 18.05
CA SER A 149 4.41 1.55 17.26
C SER A 149 5.62 2.40 16.87
N GLU A 150 6.82 1.91 17.19
CA GLU A 150 8.06 2.55 16.76
C GLU A 150 8.16 2.50 15.22
N LYS A 151 8.62 3.61 14.61
CA LYS A 151 8.81 3.76 13.16
C LYS A 151 7.54 3.63 12.30
N ALA A 152 6.34 3.73 12.88
CA ALA A 152 5.09 3.79 12.12
C ALA A 152 4.78 5.21 11.61
N PHE A 153 3.84 5.29 10.69
CA PHE A 153 3.29 6.51 10.08
C PHE A 153 4.35 7.37 9.39
N VAL A 154 5.18 6.70 8.60
CA VAL A 154 6.22 7.31 7.76
C VAL A 154 5.99 6.98 6.30
N VAL A 155 6.49 7.84 5.43
CA VAL A 155 6.52 7.61 3.99
C VAL A 155 7.76 6.77 3.65
N LEU A 156 7.56 5.66 2.95
CA LEU A 156 8.57 4.70 2.51
C LEU A 156 8.75 4.75 0.98
N GLY A 157 9.90 4.29 0.51
CA GLY A 157 10.15 4.11 -0.92
C GLY A 157 9.64 2.75 -1.39
N GLY A 158 8.78 2.73 -2.40
CA GLY A 158 8.26 1.50 -3.02
C GLY A 158 8.47 1.51 -4.54
N ALA A 159 9.48 0.79 -5.02
CA ALA A 159 9.73 0.66 -6.48
C ALA A 159 8.71 -0.23 -7.21
N PHE A 160 7.88 -0.97 -6.46
CA PHE A 160 6.80 -1.81 -6.99
C PHE A 160 5.58 -1.00 -7.43
N ILE A 161 5.52 0.29 -7.12
CA ILE A 161 4.37 1.15 -7.40
C ILE A 161 4.33 1.46 -8.89
N GLU A 162 3.30 0.97 -9.57
CA GLU A 162 3.03 1.30 -10.96
C GLU A 162 2.39 2.70 -11.08
N LEU A 163 2.94 3.52 -11.97
CA LEU A 163 2.44 4.87 -12.23
C LEU A 163 1.38 4.84 -13.33
N GLY A 164 0.23 5.46 -13.09
CA GLY A 164 -0.85 5.58 -14.07
C GLY A 164 -2.20 5.08 -13.57
N GLU A 165 -2.22 4.26 -12.52
CA GLU A 165 -3.42 3.88 -11.78
C GLU A 165 -3.42 4.45 -10.36
N GLY A 166 -4.61 4.81 -9.86
CA GLY A 166 -4.75 5.49 -8.57
C GLY A 166 -3.97 6.81 -8.52
N THR A 167 -3.50 7.19 -7.34
CA THR A 167 -2.82 8.48 -7.09
C THR A 167 -1.30 8.41 -7.17
N GLY A 168 -0.73 7.23 -7.43
CA GLY A 168 0.73 6.97 -7.34
C GLY A 168 1.28 6.98 -5.91
N VAL A 169 0.40 6.89 -4.91
CA VAL A 169 0.74 6.69 -3.49
C VAL A 169 -0.07 5.51 -2.99
N VAL A 170 0.61 4.55 -2.36
CA VAL A 170 -0.01 3.33 -1.83
C VAL A 170 -0.04 3.39 -0.32
N HIS A 171 -1.19 3.11 0.28
CA HIS A 171 -1.27 2.94 1.73
C HIS A 171 -0.77 1.54 2.08
N ILE A 172 0.09 1.42 3.10
CA ILE A 172 0.79 0.18 3.44
C ILE A 172 0.18 -0.42 4.70
N ALA A 173 -0.35 -1.64 4.58
CA ALA A 173 -0.92 -2.45 5.64
C ALA A 173 -0.23 -3.84 5.65
N PRO A 174 0.92 -3.99 6.34
CA PRO A 174 1.83 -5.14 6.23
C PRO A 174 1.21 -6.52 6.50
N ALA A 175 0.10 -6.59 7.22
CA ALA A 175 -0.60 -7.85 7.50
C ALA A 175 -1.44 -8.37 6.33
N PHE A 176 -1.65 -7.57 5.26
CA PHE A 176 -2.62 -7.84 4.21
C PHE A 176 -2.06 -7.83 2.79
N GLY A 177 -0.81 -7.41 2.59
CA GLY A 177 -0.13 -7.41 1.29
C GLY A 177 1.27 -8.00 1.39
N GLU A 178 1.69 -8.77 0.39
CA GLU A 178 3.05 -9.31 0.32
C GLU A 178 4.07 -8.18 0.09
N ASP A 179 3.80 -7.28 -0.85
CA ASP A 179 4.65 -6.10 -1.11
C ASP A 179 4.63 -5.14 0.10
N ASP A 180 3.47 -4.95 0.74
CA ASP A 180 3.33 -4.17 1.97
C ASP A 180 4.21 -4.72 3.10
N MET A 181 4.21 -6.04 3.27
CA MET A 181 5.06 -6.72 4.25
C MET A 181 6.53 -6.57 3.90
N ALA A 182 6.90 -6.71 2.62
CA ALA A 182 8.28 -6.62 2.17
C ALA A 182 8.87 -5.22 2.34
N VAL A 183 8.08 -4.16 2.10
CA VAL A 183 8.53 -2.76 2.25
C VAL A 183 8.56 -2.32 3.71
N ALA A 184 7.78 -2.95 4.59
CA ALA A 184 7.72 -2.61 6.01
C ALA A 184 8.65 -3.44 6.92
N GLN A 185 9.42 -4.39 6.37
CA GLN A 185 10.44 -5.18 7.08
C GLN A 185 11.76 -4.41 7.23
#